data_AF-A0A9D5N0E3-F1
#
_entry.id   AF-A0A9D5N0E3-F1
#
_cell.length_a   1.000
_cell.length_b   1.000
_cell.length_c   1.000
_cell.angle_alpha   90.00
_cell.angle_beta   90.00
_cell.angle_gamma   90.00
#
_symmetry.space_group_name_H-M   'P 1'
#
loop_
_entity.id
_entity.type
_entity.pdbx_description
1 polymer ?
#
loop_
_entity_poly.entity_id
_entity_poly.type
_entity_poly.pdbx_seq_one_letter_code
_entity_poly.pdbx_strand_id
1 'polypeptide(L)'
;MEVVLLGGRFDAFLSLDNQKQQRIIKSALIEFGTNGFKRASTNTIAENAQIGKGMLFYYFGSKKELFDFLCEYTLEWAKNKYLREFKADTGDFLERYRKLTELKRKAISEFPEVIKFYESFYHEENAPYVEKFTAETQEVRRQVIDSLYGGIDYSLFRSDIDGEAVVKYIQWLFDGYTADTEARFRQGRIKMEDENALAAEWKRFYAFVDDLHHIFYKEAE
;
A
#
# COMPACT_ATOMS: atom_id res chain seq x y z
N MET A 1 -13.38 -4.90 11.52
CA MET A 1 -13.18 -5.16 10.09
C MET A 1 -13.73 -6.55 9.84
N GLU A 2 -14.91 -6.66 9.26
CA GLU A 2 -15.60 -7.95 9.11
C GLU A 2 -15.03 -8.66 7.88
N VAL A 3 -14.15 -9.62 8.13
CA VAL A 3 -13.49 -10.41 7.08
C VAL A 3 -14.43 -11.56 6.69
N VAL A 4 -15.54 -11.21 6.03
CA VAL A 4 -16.66 -12.11 5.74
C VAL A 4 -16.26 -13.31 4.84
N LEU A 5 -15.09 -13.26 4.21
CA LEU A 5 -14.56 -14.33 3.33
C LEU A 5 -13.67 -15.37 4.05
N LEU A 6 -13.31 -15.17 5.33
CA LEU A 6 -12.44 -16.08 6.10
C LEU A 6 -13.18 -17.03 7.06
N GLY A 7 -14.52 -17.00 7.04
CA GLY A 7 -15.36 -17.85 7.91
C GLY A 7 -15.21 -19.34 7.58
N GLY A 8 -15.11 -20.17 8.62
CA GLY A 8 -14.92 -21.61 8.56
C GLY A 8 -13.64 -22.06 9.26
N ARG A 9 -12.61 -22.46 8.50
CA ARG A 9 -11.36 -23.02 9.06
C ARG A 9 -10.58 -22.09 10.02
N PHE A 10 -10.84 -20.77 9.98
CA PHE A 10 -10.16 -19.78 10.81
C PHE A 10 -11.03 -19.31 11.99
N ASP A 11 -12.17 -19.94 12.25
CA ASP A 11 -13.12 -19.51 13.30
C ASP A 11 -12.44 -19.41 14.68
N ALA A 12 -11.55 -20.36 15.01
CA ALA A 12 -10.80 -20.35 16.25
C ALA A 12 -9.84 -19.15 16.39
N PHE A 13 -9.32 -18.65 15.26
CA PHE A 13 -8.52 -17.43 15.22
C PHE A 13 -9.41 -16.18 15.31
N LEU A 14 -10.50 -16.16 14.55
CA LEU A 14 -11.43 -15.03 14.47
C LEU A 14 -12.22 -14.83 15.79
N SER A 15 -12.32 -15.85 16.64
CA SER A 15 -12.91 -15.75 17.97
C SER A 15 -11.97 -15.16 19.03
N LEU A 16 -10.68 -14.93 18.71
CA LEU A 16 -9.74 -14.32 19.64
C LEU A 16 -10.07 -12.83 19.85
N ASP A 17 -9.63 -12.27 20.98
CA ASP A 17 -9.69 -10.83 21.18
C ASP A 17 -8.87 -10.08 20.11
N ASN A 18 -9.31 -8.87 19.76
CA ASN A 18 -8.70 -8.07 18.70
C ASN A 18 -7.20 -7.82 18.94
N GLN A 19 -6.77 -7.63 20.19
CA GLN A 19 -5.35 -7.39 20.47
C GLN A 19 -4.51 -8.61 20.14
N LYS A 20 -4.97 -9.80 20.48
CA LYS A 20 -4.28 -11.06 20.18
C LYS A 20 -4.28 -11.37 18.68
N GLN A 21 -5.39 -11.14 17.98
CA GLN A 21 -5.42 -11.26 16.51
C GLN A 21 -4.38 -10.36 15.86
N GLN A 22 -4.34 -9.07 16.25
CA GLN A 22 -3.40 -8.10 15.69
C GLN A 22 -1.95 -8.45 16.01
N ARG A 23 -1.63 -8.95 17.21
CA ARG A 23 -0.26 -9.42 17.53
C ARG A 23 0.19 -10.56 16.62
N ILE A 24 -0.69 -11.54 16.38
CA ILE A 24 -0.39 -12.69 15.52
C ILE A 24 -0.20 -12.24 14.07
N ILE A 25 -1.13 -11.43 13.55
CA ILE A 25 -1.05 -10.88 12.19
C ILE A 25 0.23 -10.08 12.01
N LYS A 26 0.48 -9.12 12.90
CA LYS A 26 1.67 -8.26 12.87
C LYS A 26 2.96 -9.08 12.87
N SER A 27 3.06 -10.04 13.79
CA SER A 27 4.24 -10.90 13.88
C SER A 27 4.46 -11.72 12.61
N ALA A 28 3.38 -12.21 11.99
CA ALA A 28 3.49 -13.02 10.79
C ALA A 28 3.85 -12.17 9.56
N LEU A 29 3.26 -10.98 9.41
CA LEU A 29 3.62 -10.02 8.36
C LEU A 29 5.10 -9.62 8.44
N ILE A 30 5.62 -9.36 9.64
CA ILE A 30 7.04 -9.04 9.85
C ILE A 30 7.94 -10.20 9.44
N GLU A 31 7.64 -11.41 9.91
CA GLU A 31 8.45 -12.60 9.63
C GLU A 31 8.49 -12.91 8.13
N PHE A 32 7.33 -12.97 7.49
CA PHE A 32 7.24 -13.24 6.06
C PHE A 32 7.79 -12.10 5.21
N GLY A 33 7.53 -10.85 5.59
CA GLY A 33 8.05 -9.67 4.90
C GLY A 33 9.59 -9.56 4.99
N THR A 34 10.20 -10.09 6.05
CA THR A 34 11.65 -10.05 6.25
C THR A 34 12.37 -11.26 5.65
N ASN A 35 11.82 -12.46 5.85
CA ASN A 35 12.49 -13.72 5.51
C ASN A 35 11.93 -14.38 4.24
N GLY A 36 10.83 -13.87 3.69
CA GLY A 36 10.08 -14.52 2.61
C GLY A 36 9.39 -15.80 3.08
N PHE A 37 8.56 -16.37 2.21
CA PHE A 37 7.79 -17.57 2.53
C PHE A 37 8.70 -18.74 2.89
N LYS A 38 9.76 -19.03 2.12
CA LYS A 38 10.58 -20.23 2.33
C LYS A 38 11.29 -20.22 3.68
N ARG A 39 11.94 -19.11 4.06
CA ARG A 39 12.78 -19.04 5.27
C ARG A 39 12.04 -18.62 6.54
N ALA A 40 10.83 -18.05 6.42
CA ALA A 40 10.04 -17.66 7.59
C ALA A 40 9.84 -18.80 8.62
N SER A 41 9.99 -18.51 9.90
CA SER A 41 9.86 -19.49 10.98
C SER A 41 8.52 -19.34 11.70
N THR A 42 7.68 -20.39 11.68
CA THR A 42 6.42 -20.42 12.43
C THR A 42 6.64 -20.38 13.94
N ASN A 43 7.79 -20.88 14.42
CA ASN A 43 8.18 -20.77 15.83
C ASN A 43 8.48 -19.31 16.21
N THR A 44 9.20 -18.59 15.35
CA THR A 44 9.52 -17.17 15.56
C THR A 44 8.25 -16.33 15.57
N ILE A 45 7.29 -16.63 14.67
CA ILE A 45 5.97 -15.98 14.69
C ILE A 45 5.25 -16.26 16.01
N ALA A 46 5.19 -17.52 16.46
CA ALA A 46 4.51 -17.86 17.71
C ALA A 46 5.15 -17.19 18.94
N GLU A 47 6.49 -17.17 19.00
CA GLU A 47 7.26 -16.55 20.08
C GLU A 47 7.03 -15.03 20.12
N ASN A 48 7.15 -14.33 18.97
CA ASN A 48 6.93 -12.89 18.87
C ASN A 48 5.45 -12.49 19.09
N ALA A 49 4.51 -13.34 18.69
CA ALA A 49 3.09 -13.14 18.97
C ALA A 49 2.67 -13.51 20.41
N GLN A 50 3.59 -14.05 21.21
CA GLN A 50 3.36 -14.50 22.59
C GLN A 50 2.26 -15.57 22.69
N ILE A 51 2.31 -16.57 21.82
CA ILE A 51 1.42 -17.73 21.83
C ILE A 51 2.20 -19.04 21.96
N GLY A 52 1.56 -20.10 22.45
CA GLY A 52 2.19 -21.43 22.50
C GLY A 52 2.55 -21.94 21.10
N LYS A 53 3.66 -22.68 20.96
CA LYS A 53 4.21 -23.15 19.66
C LYS A 53 3.21 -23.95 18.81
N GLY A 54 2.30 -24.70 19.44
CA GLY A 54 1.23 -25.44 18.75
C GLY A 54 0.02 -24.58 18.36
N MET A 55 -0.16 -23.39 18.94
CA MET A 55 -1.36 -22.58 18.73
C MET A 55 -1.44 -22.01 17.31
N LEU A 56 -0.30 -21.71 16.68
CA LEU A 56 -0.29 -21.24 15.31
C LEU A 56 -0.88 -22.29 14.35
N PHE A 57 -0.52 -23.56 14.55
CA PHE A 57 -1.07 -24.69 13.78
C PHE A 57 -2.53 -24.99 14.15
N TYR A 58 -2.92 -24.79 15.40
CA TYR A 58 -4.33 -24.86 15.79
C TYR A 58 -5.20 -23.81 15.07
N TYR A 59 -4.69 -22.58 14.94
CA TYR A 59 -5.42 -21.48 14.30
C TYR A 59 -5.44 -21.57 12.77
N PHE A 60 -4.31 -21.93 12.16
CA PHE A 60 -4.13 -21.81 10.72
C PHE A 60 -3.88 -23.14 10.01
N GLY A 61 -3.68 -24.26 10.70
CA GLY A 61 -3.42 -25.57 10.11
C GLY A 61 -1.99 -25.75 9.61
N SER A 62 -1.49 -24.82 8.78
CA SER A 62 -0.15 -24.88 8.21
C SER A 62 0.45 -23.50 7.96
N LYS A 63 1.76 -23.46 7.71
CA LYS A 63 2.48 -22.23 7.32
C LYS A 63 1.94 -21.64 6.01
N LYS A 64 1.58 -22.50 5.05
CA LYS A 64 0.98 -22.07 3.77
C LYS A 64 -0.34 -21.36 4.02
N GLU A 65 -1.20 -21.95 4.82
CA GLU A 65 -2.55 -21.43 5.06
C GLU A 65 -2.53 -20.15 5.90
N LEU A 66 -1.57 -19.99 6.81
CA LEU A 66 -1.29 -18.69 7.44
C LEU A 66 -0.85 -17.65 6.39
N PHE A 67 0.02 -18.01 5.46
CA PHE A 67 0.45 -17.08 4.41
C PHE A 67 -0.70 -16.69 3.49
N ASP A 68 -1.51 -17.65 3.03
CA ASP A 68 -2.71 -17.40 2.22
C ASP A 68 -3.70 -16.47 2.97
N PHE A 69 -3.91 -16.70 4.27
CA PHE A 69 -4.71 -15.83 5.13
C PHE A 69 -4.18 -14.39 5.14
N LEU A 70 -2.85 -14.20 5.24
CA LEU A 70 -2.24 -12.86 5.25
C LEU A 70 -2.38 -12.17 3.90
N CYS A 71 -2.25 -12.89 2.78
CA CYS A 71 -2.54 -12.35 1.46
C CYS A 71 -3.98 -11.81 1.41
N GLU A 72 -4.97 -12.61 1.79
CA GLU A 72 -6.38 -12.18 1.78
C GLU A 72 -6.63 -11.01 2.73
N TYR A 73 -6.09 -11.07 3.94
CA TYR A 73 -6.19 -10.00 4.93
C TYR A 73 -5.61 -8.67 4.41
N THR A 74 -4.41 -8.71 3.82
CA THR A 74 -3.74 -7.51 3.30
C THR A 74 -4.37 -6.98 2.02
N LEU A 75 -4.97 -7.84 1.20
CA LEU A 75 -5.77 -7.43 0.04
C LEU A 75 -7.04 -6.71 0.50
N GLU A 76 -7.78 -7.28 1.46
CA GLU A 76 -8.99 -6.63 1.98
C GLU A 76 -8.67 -5.32 2.70
N TRP A 77 -7.55 -5.26 3.43
CA TRP A 77 -7.04 -4.00 3.97
C TRP A 77 -6.77 -2.98 2.85
N ALA A 78 -6.10 -3.38 1.76
CA ALA A 78 -5.82 -2.49 0.63
C ALA A 78 -7.10 -2.03 -0.09
N LYS A 79 -8.08 -2.91 -0.29
CA LYS A 79 -9.39 -2.55 -0.85
C LYS A 79 -10.11 -1.55 0.05
N ASN A 80 -10.15 -1.80 1.36
CA ASN A 80 -10.76 -0.87 2.31
C ASN A 80 -10.07 0.49 2.26
N LYS A 81 -8.73 0.50 2.34
CA LYS A 81 -7.96 1.73 2.34
C LYS A 81 -8.12 2.48 1.03
N TYR A 82 -7.85 1.85 -0.11
CA TYR A 82 -7.74 2.55 -1.38
C TYR A 82 -9.01 2.59 -2.22
N LEU A 83 -9.90 1.60 -2.17
CA LEU A 83 -11.14 1.64 -2.96
C LEU A 83 -12.30 2.28 -2.21
N ARG A 84 -12.32 2.20 -0.87
CA ARG A 84 -13.43 2.74 -0.07
C ARG A 84 -13.13 4.13 0.50
N GLU A 85 -11.90 4.40 0.94
CA GLU A 85 -11.56 5.73 1.51
C GLU A 85 -11.14 6.75 0.43
N PHE A 86 -10.52 6.33 -0.67
CA PHE A 86 -10.18 7.26 -1.75
C PHE A 86 -11.45 7.70 -2.48
N LYS A 87 -11.63 9.03 -2.57
CA LYS A 87 -12.76 9.64 -3.27
C LYS A 87 -12.23 10.62 -4.31
N ALA A 88 -12.46 10.33 -5.57
CA ALA A 88 -12.22 11.25 -6.69
C ALA A 88 -13.43 12.19 -6.87
N ASP A 89 -13.69 13.01 -5.86
CA ASP A 89 -14.90 13.84 -5.70
C ASP A 89 -14.78 15.26 -6.29
N THR A 90 -13.66 15.59 -6.91
CA THR A 90 -13.38 16.85 -7.62
C THR A 90 -12.95 16.55 -9.05
N GLY A 91 -13.09 17.45 -10.02
CA GLY A 91 -12.50 17.30 -11.36
C GLY A 91 -10.99 17.59 -11.42
N ASP A 92 -10.42 18.16 -10.36
CA ASP A 92 -9.00 18.55 -10.28
C ASP A 92 -8.08 17.34 -10.14
N PHE A 93 -7.20 17.15 -11.13
CA PHE A 93 -6.29 16.02 -11.18
C PHE A 93 -5.21 16.07 -10.09
N LEU A 94 -4.62 17.24 -9.82
CA LEU A 94 -3.55 17.37 -8.82
C LEU A 94 -4.11 17.23 -7.41
N GLU A 95 -5.31 17.74 -7.16
CA GLU A 95 -6.00 17.58 -5.87
C GLU A 95 -6.34 16.11 -5.59
N ARG A 96 -6.85 15.37 -6.59
CA ARG A 96 -7.04 13.91 -6.46
C ARG A 96 -5.72 13.19 -6.16
N TYR A 97 -4.64 13.58 -6.84
CA TYR A 97 -3.33 13.00 -6.62
C TYR A 97 -2.80 13.28 -5.21
N ARG A 98 -3.01 14.50 -4.67
CA ARG A 98 -2.72 14.85 -3.28
C ARG A 98 -3.49 13.97 -2.31
N LYS A 99 -4.81 13.87 -2.45
CA LYS A 99 -5.66 13.00 -1.61
C LYS A 99 -5.19 11.55 -1.61
N LEU A 100 -4.87 11.00 -2.78
CA LEU A 100 -4.35 9.64 -2.89
C LEU A 100 -2.98 9.50 -2.21
N THR A 101 -2.12 10.50 -2.33
CA THR A 101 -0.77 10.49 -1.73
C THR A 101 -0.83 10.61 -0.21
N GLU A 102 -1.71 11.45 0.32
CA GLU A 102 -1.98 11.55 1.75
C GLU A 102 -2.49 10.22 2.32
N LEU A 103 -3.37 9.55 1.58
CA LEU A 103 -3.88 8.23 1.95
C LEU A 103 -2.77 7.19 2.01
N LYS A 104 -1.87 7.15 1.00
CA LYS A 104 -0.68 6.30 1.00
C LYS A 104 0.24 6.61 2.18
N ARG A 105 0.48 7.89 2.47
CA ARG A 105 1.31 8.33 3.61
C ARG A 105 0.73 7.83 4.94
N LYS A 106 -0.57 8.00 5.16
CA LYS A 106 -1.25 7.48 6.37
C LYS A 106 -1.14 5.96 6.46
N ALA A 107 -1.34 5.27 5.34
CA ALA A 107 -1.27 3.82 5.27
C ALA A 107 0.13 3.27 5.65
N ILE A 108 1.21 3.92 5.18
CA ILE A 108 2.60 3.57 5.55
C ILE A 108 2.83 3.73 7.07
N SER A 109 2.30 4.79 7.67
CA SER A 109 2.46 5.05 9.11
C SER A 109 1.60 4.14 9.98
N GLU A 110 0.40 3.78 9.54
CA GLU A 110 -0.56 2.99 10.32
C GLU A 110 -0.20 1.50 10.33
N PHE A 111 0.32 0.99 9.19
CA PHE A 111 0.56 -0.45 9.04
C PHE A 111 1.82 -0.76 8.19
N PRO A 112 3.02 -0.36 8.63
CA PRO A 112 4.25 -0.53 7.87
C PRO A 112 4.57 -2.01 7.57
N GLU A 113 4.12 -2.94 8.41
CA GLU A 113 4.32 -4.37 8.21
C GLU A 113 3.59 -4.90 6.97
N VAL A 114 2.44 -4.33 6.63
CA VAL A 114 1.71 -4.70 5.40
C VAL A 114 2.51 -4.25 4.18
N ILE A 115 3.08 -3.04 4.20
CA ILE A 115 3.90 -2.54 3.10
C ILE A 115 5.12 -3.44 2.89
N LYS A 116 5.84 -3.77 3.97
CA LYS A 116 7.00 -4.68 3.91
C LYS A 116 6.62 -6.08 3.40
N PHE A 117 5.46 -6.59 3.83
CA PHE A 117 4.94 -7.86 3.33
C PHE A 117 4.65 -7.80 1.82
N TYR A 118 4.00 -6.73 1.34
CA TYR A 118 3.76 -6.48 -0.08
C TYR A 118 5.06 -6.39 -0.90
N GLU A 119 6.05 -5.65 -0.42
CA GLU A 119 7.36 -5.54 -1.07
C GLU A 119 8.04 -6.91 -1.19
N SER A 120 7.84 -7.79 -0.21
CA SER A 120 8.47 -9.11 -0.24
C SER A 120 8.03 -9.98 -1.42
N PHE A 121 6.84 -9.75 -2.00
CA PHE A 121 6.36 -10.50 -3.16
C PHE A 121 7.18 -10.26 -4.43
N TYR A 122 7.95 -9.17 -4.49
CA TYR A 122 8.89 -8.92 -5.59
C TYR A 122 10.20 -9.71 -5.46
N HIS A 123 10.40 -10.45 -4.36
CA HIS A 123 11.53 -11.38 -4.24
C HIS A 123 11.24 -12.71 -4.95
N GLU A 124 12.23 -13.21 -5.69
CA GLU A 124 12.16 -14.50 -6.41
C GLU A 124 11.74 -15.68 -5.52
N GLU A 125 12.09 -15.64 -4.23
CA GLU A 125 11.75 -16.66 -3.24
C GLU A 125 10.23 -16.85 -3.05
N ASN A 126 9.44 -15.81 -3.35
CA ASN A 126 7.99 -15.79 -3.18
C ASN A 126 7.22 -16.08 -4.48
N ALA A 127 7.90 -16.16 -5.63
CA ALA A 127 7.29 -16.33 -6.96
C ALA A 127 6.14 -17.38 -7.05
N PRO A 128 6.22 -18.57 -6.40
CA PRO A 128 5.12 -19.55 -6.44
C PRO A 128 3.81 -19.12 -5.78
N TYR A 129 3.83 -18.06 -4.96
CA TYR A 129 2.67 -17.53 -4.24
C TYR A 129 2.18 -16.19 -4.81
N VAL A 130 2.84 -15.70 -5.86
CA VAL A 130 2.69 -14.32 -6.36
C VAL A 130 1.55 -14.20 -7.37
N GLU A 131 1.28 -15.20 -8.21
CA GLU A 131 0.39 -15.02 -9.38
C GLU A 131 -1.04 -14.57 -9.02
N LYS A 132 -1.75 -15.30 -8.15
CA LYS A 132 -3.14 -14.96 -7.76
C LYS A 132 -3.19 -13.61 -7.02
N PHE A 133 -2.32 -13.43 -6.03
CA PHE A 133 -2.27 -12.21 -5.23
C PHE A 133 -1.90 -10.99 -6.07
N THR A 134 -1.00 -11.15 -7.05
CA THR A 134 -0.64 -10.09 -8.00
C THR A 134 -1.83 -9.70 -8.85
N ALA A 135 -2.60 -10.65 -9.40
CA ALA A 135 -3.75 -10.28 -10.23
C ALA A 135 -4.78 -9.43 -9.47
N GLU A 136 -5.16 -9.83 -8.25
CA GLU A 136 -6.15 -9.10 -7.45
C GLU A 136 -5.64 -7.75 -6.97
N THR A 137 -4.37 -7.66 -6.61
CA THR A 137 -3.74 -6.39 -6.17
C THR A 137 -3.54 -5.42 -7.33
N GLN A 138 -3.21 -5.93 -8.53
CA GLN A 138 -3.16 -5.13 -9.76
C GLN A 138 -4.55 -4.63 -10.14
N GLU A 139 -5.60 -5.43 -9.93
CA GLU A 139 -6.98 -5.00 -10.18
C GLU A 139 -7.40 -3.86 -9.22
N VAL A 140 -7.06 -3.95 -7.93
CA VAL A 140 -7.24 -2.84 -6.99
C VAL A 140 -6.50 -1.59 -7.47
N ARG A 141 -5.22 -1.73 -7.85
CA ARG A 141 -4.42 -0.61 -8.38
C ARG A 141 -5.07 0.00 -9.62
N ARG A 142 -5.54 -0.82 -10.55
CA ARG A 142 -6.20 -0.38 -11.78
C ARG A 142 -7.45 0.44 -11.47
N GLN A 143 -8.32 -0.02 -10.58
CA GLN A 143 -9.53 0.72 -10.19
C GLN A 143 -9.21 2.08 -9.53
N VAL A 144 -8.17 2.14 -8.69
CA VAL A 144 -7.71 3.41 -8.10
C VAL A 144 -7.20 4.37 -9.18
N ILE A 145 -6.44 3.85 -10.16
CA ILE A 145 -5.95 4.64 -11.30
C ILE A 145 -7.13 5.12 -12.16
N ASP A 146 -8.06 4.24 -12.52
CA ASP A 146 -9.24 4.61 -13.32
C ASP A 146 -10.05 5.72 -12.63
N SER A 147 -10.20 5.64 -11.30
CA SER A 147 -10.84 6.69 -10.48
C SER A 147 -10.04 8.00 -10.49
N LEU A 148 -8.70 7.93 -10.40
CA LEU A 148 -7.82 9.09 -10.44
C LEU A 148 -7.95 9.85 -11.78
N TYR A 149 -7.96 9.13 -12.90
CA TYR A 149 -7.96 9.71 -14.26
C TYR A 149 -9.36 9.94 -14.85
N GLY A 150 -10.42 9.33 -14.31
CA GLY A 150 -11.77 9.41 -14.86
C GLY A 150 -12.46 10.74 -14.58
N GLY A 151 -12.98 11.42 -15.60
CA GLY A 151 -13.76 12.65 -15.42
C GLY A 151 -12.94 13.83 -14.87
N ILE A 152 -11.72 13.99 -15.38
CA ILE A 152 -10.89 15.18 -15.12
C ILE A 152 -11.58 16.41 -15.73
N ASP A 153 -11.61 17.51 -14.98
CA ASP A 153 -12.05 18.80 -15.48
C ASP A 153 -10.87 19.52 -16.15
N TYR A 154 -10.75 19.31 -17.46
CA TYR A 154 -9.70 19.94 -18.26
C TYR A 154 -9.80 21.47 -18.31
N SER A 155 -10.93 22.07 -17.92
CA SER A 155 -11.10 23.52 -17.94
C SER A 155 -10.28 24.25 -16.86
N LEU A 156 -9.78 23.51 -15.86
CA LEU A 156 -8.91 24.03 -14.79
C LEU A 156 -7.48 24.32 -15.30
N PHE A 157 -7.05 23.59 -16.32
CA PHE A 157 -5.73 23.79 -16.92
C PHE A 157 -5.68 25.06 -17.77
N ARG A 158 -4.48 25.56 -18.01
CA ARG A 158 -4.25 26.68 -18.94
C ARG A 158 -4.84 26.38 -20.31
N SER A 159 -5.46 27.38 -20.93
CA SER A 159 -6.15 27.23 -22.21
C SER A 159 -5.23 27.21 -23.43
N ASP A 160 -3.94 27.52 -23.27
CA ASP A 160 -2.94 27.50 -24.34
C ASP A 160 -2.23 26.13 -24.50
N ILE A 161 -2.58 25.16 -23.65
CA ILE A 161 -2.09 23.79 -23.70
C ILE A 161 -3.29 22.85 -23.73
N ASP A 162 -3.21 21.80 -24.55
CA ASP A 162 -4.22 20.74 -24.54
C ASP A 162 -4.29 20.04 -23.17
N GLY A 163 -5.49 19.94 -22.60
CA GLY A 163 -5.68 19.42 -21.24
C GLY A 163 -5.29 17.95 -21.07
N GLU A 164 -5.49 17.11 -22.10
CA GLU A 164 -5.05 15.71 -22.06
C GLU A 164 -3.53 15.63 -22.06
N ALA A 165 -2.87 16.47 -22.87
CA ALA A 165 -1.43 16.60 -22.87
C ALA A 165 -0.89 17.06 -21.50
N VAL A 166 -1.54 18.02 -20.84
CA VAL A 166 -1.18 18.47 -19.48
C VAL A 166 -1.18 17.30 -18.50
N VAL A 167 -2.25 16.51 -18.46
CA VAL A 167 -2.34 15.33 -17.57
C VAL A 167 -1.19 14.36 -17.85
N LYS A 168 -0.87 14.12 -19.12
CA LYS A 168 0.24 13.25 -19.52
C LYS A 168 1.62 13.79 -19.10
N TYR A 169 1.84 15.10 -19.22
CA TYR A 169 3.09 15.73 -18.78
C TYR A 169 3.26 15.63 -17.26
N ILE A 170 2.19 15.94 -16.52
CA ILE A 170 2.16 15.77 -15.07
C ILE A 170 2.47 14.31 -14.69
N GLN A 171 1.89 13.34 -15.39
CA GLN A 171 2.17 11.92 -15.16
C GLN A 171 3.66 11.60 -15.35
N TRP A 172 4.29 12.02 -16.45
CA TRP A 172 5.71 11.77 -16.68
C TRP A 172 6.60 12.43 -15.62
N LEU A 173 6.23 13.62 -15.17
CA LEU A 173 6.94 14.33 -14.10
C LEU A 173 6.78 13.58 -12.76
N PHE A 174 5.60 13.04 -12.46
CA PHE A 174 5.40 12.16 -11.30
C PHE A 174 6.23 10.88 -11.39
N ASP A 175 6.21 10.18 -12.53
CA ASP A 175 6.99 8.96 -12.73
C ASP A 175 8.49 9.21 -12.52
N GLY A 176 8.99 10.34 -13.05
CA GLY A 176 10.36 10.79 -12.83
C GLY A 176 10.67 11.09 -11.36
N TYR A 177 9.77 11.80 -10.65
CA TYR A 177 9.90 12.09 -9.23
C TYR A 177 9.92 10.81 -8.37
N THR A 178 9.04 9.85 -8.68
CA THR A 178 8.97 8.56 -8.00
C THR A 178 10.25 7.76 -8.24
N ALA A 179 10.73 7.67 -9.48
CA ALA A 179 11.97 6.96 -9.79
C ALA A 179 13.21 7.54 -9.08
N ASP A 180 13.33 8.88 -9.01
CA ASP A 180 14.41 9.55 -8.26
C ASP A 180 14.32 9.23 -6.75
N THR A 181 13.13 9.31 -6.18
CA THR A 181 12.88 9.00 -4.78
C THR A 181 13.21 7.55 -4.45
N GLU A 182 12.73 6.59 -5.24
CA GLU A 182 13.04 5.16 -5.10
C GLU A 182 14.53 4.87 -5.21
N ALA A 183 15.25 5.56 -6.11
CA ALA A 183 16.70 5.43 -6.22
C ALA A 183 17.40 5.89 -4.93
N ARG A 184 16.94 6.99 -4.31
CA ARG A 184 17.49 7.48 -3.03
C ARG A 184 17.22 6.51 -1.87
N PHE A 185 16.06 5.86 -1.82
CA PHE A 185 15.78 4.78 -0.87
C PHE A 185 16.68 3.56 -1.09
N ARG A 186 16.78 3.06 -2.34
CA ARG A 186 17.62 1.89 -2.67
C ARG A 186 19.10 2.12 -2.35
N GLN A 187 19.58 3.35 -2.48
CA GLN A 187 20.95 3.72 -2.13
C GLN A 187 21.15 3.97 -0.63
N GLY A 188 20.11 3.82 0.19
CA GLY A 188 20.15 4.04 1.64
C GLY A 188 20.34 5.51 2.03
N ARG A 189 20.14 6.45 1.10
CA ARG A 189 20.20 7.91 1.38
C ARG A 189 19.00 8.38 2.18
N ILE A 190 17.90 7.65 2.08
CA ILE A 190 16.65 7.85 2.83
C ILE A 190 16.25 6.49 3.38
N LYS A 191 15.83 6.44 4.63
CA LYS A 191 15.40 5.22 5.31
C LYS A 191 13.93 5.35 5.68
N MET A 192 13.16 4.27 5.53
CA MET A 192 11.74 4.26 5.90
C MET A 192 11.54 4.42 7.41
N GLU A 193 12.55 4.09 8.21
CA GLU A 193 12.52 4.24 9.67
C GLU A 193 12.92 5.66 10.14
N ASP A 194 13.46 6.50 9.25
CA ASP A 194 13.83 7.87 9.57
C ASP A 194 12.64 8.82 9.33
N GLU A 195 11.88 9.07 10.40
CA GLU A 195 10.69 9.91 10.38
C GLU A 195 10.99 11.34 9.89
N ASN A 196 12.16 11.89 10.22
CA ASN A 196 12.52 13.26 9.82
C ASN A 196 12.85 13.32 8.33
N ALA A 197 13.59 12.33 7.82
CA ALA A 197 13.87 12.21 6.40
C ALA A 197 12.56 12.02 5.61
N LEU A 198 11.66 11.14 6.08
CA LEU A 198 10.35 10.96 5.45
C LEU A 198 9.52 12.25 5.45
N ALA A 199 9.46 12.97 6.58
CA ALA A 199 8.75 14.25 6.66
C ALA A 199 9.30 15.29 5.68
N ALA A 200 10.63 15.35 5.52
CA ALA A 200 11.27 16.22 4.55
C ALA A 200 10.92 15.84 3.10
N GLU A 201 10.87 14.55 2.79
CA GLU A 201 10.45 14.06 1.46
C GLU A 201 8.99 14.37 1.15
N TRP A 202 8.10 14.25 2.14
CA TRP A 202 6.70 14.65 1.96
C TRP A 202 6.58 16.15 1.67
N LYS A 203 7.33 16.99 2.41
CA LYS A 203 7.36 18.43 2.15
C LYS A 203 7.86 18.74 0.73
N ARG A 204 8.92 18.05 0.29
CA ARG A 204 9.46 18.21 -1.07
C ARG A 204 8.45 17.77 -2.13
N PHE A 205 7.73 16.68 -1.89
CA PHE A 205 6.70 16.21 -2.80
C PHE A 205 5.55 17.21 -2.95
N TYR A 206 5.04 17.78 -1.84
CA TYR A 206 3.96 18.76 -1.93
C TYR A 206 4.40 20.06 -2.62
N ALA A 207 5.62 20.52 -2.37
CA ALA A 207 6.18 21.66 -3.11
C ALA A 207 6.27 21.38 -4.61
N PHE A 208 6.70 20.18 -5.00
CA PHE A 208 6.69 19.76 -6.40
C PHE A 208 5.28 19.77 -7.00
N VAL A 209 4.26 19.31 -6.26
CA VAL A 209 2.87 19.39 -6.73
C VAL A 209 2.38 20.85 -6.83
N ASP A 210 2.81 21.73 -5.93
CA ASP A 210 2.51 23.17 -6.00
C ASP A 210 3.13 23.79 -7.27
N ASP A 211 4.38 23.43 -7.60
CA ASP A 211 5.05 23.86 -8.82
C ASP A 211 4.31 23.39 -10.08
N LEU A 212 3.85 22.13 -10.10
CA LEU A 212 3.05 21.60 -11.22
C LEU A 212 1.74 22.36 -11.39
N HIS A 213 1.08 22.71 -10.28
CA HIS A 213 -0.13 23.52 -10.33
C HIS A 213 0.19 24.88 -10.95
N HIS A 214 1.22 25.58 -10.47
CA HIS A 214 1.63 26.89 -11.00
C HIS A 214 1.97 26.84 -12.50
N ILE A 215 2.61 25.76 -12.98
CA ILE A 215 3.01 25.62 -14.38
C ILE A 215 1.80 25.38 -15.31
N PHE A 216 0.86 24.53 -14.88
CA PHE A 216 -0.15 23.94 -15.77
C PHE A 216 -1.59 24.43 -15.54
N TYR A 217 -1.90 25.05 -14.41
CA TYR A 217 -3.25 25.52 -14.08
C TYR A 217 -3.41 27.00 -14.42
N LYS A 218 -4.65 27.43 -14.63
CA LYS A 218 -4.96 28.85 -14.74
C LYS A 218 -4.62 29.55 -13.42
N GLU A 219 -4.16 30.79 -13.50
CA GLU A 219 -4.05 31.63 -12.31
C GLU A 219 -5.46 31.87 -11.74
N ALA A 220 -5.58 31.84 -10.41
CA ALA A 220 -6.82 32.24 -9.76
C ALA A 220 -7.02 33.74 -10.00
N GLU A 221 -8.13 34.13 -10.62
CA GLU A 221 -8.58 35.52 -10.73
C GLU A 221 -8.85 36.16 -9.37
#